data_AF-A0A9E3XG58-F1
#
_entry.id   AF-A0A9E3XG58-F1
#
_cell.length_a   1.000
_cell.length_b   1.000
_cell.length_c   1.000
_cell.angle_alpha   90.00
_cell.angle_beta   90.00
_cell.angle_gamma   90.00
#
_symmetry.space_group_name_H-M   'P 1'
#
loop_
_entity.id
_entity.type
_entity.pdbx_description
1 polymer ?
#
loop_
_entity_poly.entity_id
_entity_poly.type
_entity_poly.pdbx_seq_one_letter_code
_entity_poly.pdbx_strand_id
1 'polypeptide(L)'
;MAYADSVLIFFAGSCAGSFLNVCIYRLPRGIGLLAPRRSFCPACRVSIRWPDNIPLFSYLCLGGRCRDCRSAISPVYPLIEIVSGALALLCLARGVGGAAFIYLLFFYALLVISAIDLAHRIIPNRILLLLLLLGVAGTLQLEMPPGGIALPGLLVGALLLLLVRWLGGIIFRREALGMGDVKLGAVVGFFLGWQSFLLALFLGALLGLLSAAFLTCRRSREMPDTIPFAPFLSSGCLLAWCGESVFSFQLSVISSPLSVLEWIAPLNAHLPFTINQ
;
A
#
# COMPACT_ATOMS: atom_id res chain seq x y z
N MET A 1 14.06 -3.70 19.13
CA MET A 1 14.67 -2.43 18.70
C MET A 1 14.77 -1.53 19.91
N ALA A 2 15.89 -0.84 20.11
CA ALA A 2 15.97 0.17 21.15
C ALA A 2 15.10 1.38 20.76
N TYR A 3 14.58 2.13 21.72
CA TYR A 3 13.75 3.32 21.46
C TYR A 3 14.46 4.35 20.56
N ALA A 4 15.78 4.48 20.70
CA ALA A 4 16.59 5.37 19.87
C ALA A 4 16.58 4.97 18.39
N ASP A 5 16.61 3.66 18.08
CA ASP A 5 16.59 3.15 16.71
C ASP A 5 15.25 3.48 16.03
N SER A 6 14.15 3.30 16.76
CA SER A 6 12.81 3.61 16.26
C SER A 6 12.65 5.09 15.94
N VAL A 7 13.16 5.98 16.80
CA VAL A 7 13.12 7.42 16.55
C VAL A 7 13.91 7.76 15.29
N LEU A 8 15.12 7.23 15.13
CA LEU A 8 15.96 7.47 13.96
C LEU A 8 15.29 6.97 12.66
N ILE A 9 14.72 5.76 12.69
CA ILE A 9 14.00 5.16 11.55
C ILE A 9 12.79 6.01 11.16
N PHE A 10 12.00 6.45 12.14
CA PHE A 10 10.84 7.29 11.88
C PHE A 10 11.24 8.62 11.21
N PHE A 11 12.30 9.26 11.70
CA PHE A 11 12.80 10.50 11.11
C PHE A 11 13.37 10.28 9.71
N ALA A 12 14.13 9.21 9.48
CA ALA A 12 14.61 8.86 8.15
C ALA A 12 13.45 8.63 7.16
N GLY A 13 12.40 7.93 7.60
CA GLY A 13 11.18 7.73 6.82
C GLY A 13 10.39 9.03 6.59
N SER A 14 10.37 9.94 7.57
CA SER A 14 9.75 11.26 7.43
C SER A 14 10.51 12.13 6.41
N CYS A 15 11.85 12.05 6.38
CA CYS A 15 12.67 12.69 5.34
C CYS A 15 12.34 12.14 3.95
N ALA A 16 12.18 10.82 3.81
CA ALA A 16 11.69 10.22 2.58
C ALA A 16 10.29 10.76 2.22
N GLY A 17 9.38 10.87 3.20
CA GLY A 17 8.05 11.46 3.03
C GLY A 17 8.07 12.90 2.49
N SER A 18 9.03 13.72 2.93
CA SER A 18 9.23 15.07 2.38
C SER A 18 9.57 15.04 0.88
N PHE A 19 10.38 14.07 0.45
CA PHE A 19 10.62 13.82 -0.98
C PHE A 19 9.38 13.25 -1.69
N LEU A 20 8.60 12.38 -1.05
CA LEU A 20 7.35 11.87 -1.63
C LEU A 20 6.35 13.00 -1.91
N ASN A 21 6.27 14.02 -1.05
CA ASN A 21 5.47 15.22 -1.32
C ASN A 21 5.90 15.93 -2.63
N VAL A 22 7.20 15.95 -2.93
CA VAL A 22 7.72 16.46 -4.20
C VAL A 22 7.22 15.60 -5.37
N CYS A 23 7.28 14.27 -5.24
CA CYS A 23 6.76 13.35 -6.26
C CYS A 23 5.26 13.54 -6.51
N ILE A 24 4.46 13.63 -5.44
CA ILE A 24 3.00 13.83 -5.48
C ILE A 24 2.67 15.14 -6.22
N TYR A 25 3.39 16.21 -5.94
CA TYR A 25 3.14 17.50 -6.58
C TYR A 25 3.60 17.53 -8.06
N ARG A 26 4.79 17.01 -8.35
CA ARG A 26 5.47 17.21 -9.64
C ARG A 26 5.05 16.22 -10.73
N LEU A 27 4.88 14.94 -10.40
CA LEU A 27 4.62 13.90 -11.41
C LEU A 27 3.33 14.14 -12.22
N PRO A 28 2.19 14.51 -11.61
CA PRO A 28 0.96 14.82 -12.36
C PRO A 28 1.11 16.03 -13.28
N ARG A 29 2.04 16.93 -12.96
CA ARG A 29 2.28 18.21 -13.66
C ARG A 29 3.40 18.11 -14.69
N GLY A 30 3.99 16.93 -14.88
CA GLY A 30 5.11 16.73 -15.80
C GLY A 30 6.39 17.47 -15.42
N ILE A 31 6.52 17.94 -14.17
CA ILE A 31 7.70 18.65 -13.69
C ILE A 31 8.79 17.63 -13.36
N GLY A 32 10.03 17.90 -13.77
CA GLY A 32 11.17 17.03 -13.47
C GLY A 32 11.40 16.87 -11.96
N LEU A 33 11.78 15.65 -11.54
CA LEU A 33 12.15 15.39 -10.14
C LEU A 33 13.54 15.95 -9.80
N LEU A 34 14.47 15.92 -10.76
CA LEU A 34 15.84 16.42 -10.60
C LEU A 34 16.00 17.90 -10.98
N ALA A 35 15.05 18.46 -11.72
CA ALA A 35 15.07 19.84 -12.20
C ALA A 35 13.66 20.46 -12.08
N PRO A 36 13.48 21.53 -11.28
CA PRO A 36 14.49 22.21 -10.44
C PRO A 36 14.92 21.37 -9.24
N ARG A 37 16.20 21.49 -8.83
CA ARG A 37 16.79 20.65 -7.76
C ARG A 37 16.16 20.87 -6.38
N ARG A 38 15.74 22.10 -6.07
CA ARG A 38 15.15 22.45 -4.77
C ARG A 38 13.63 22.40 -4.82
N SER A 39 13.02 22.05 -3.69
CA SER A 39 11.59 22.25 -3.45
C SER A 39 11.25 23.74 -3.48
N PHE A 40 10.04 24.08 -3.89
CA PHE A 40 9.59 25.47 -4.00
C PHE A 40 8.13 25.60 -3.52
N CYS A 41 7.77 26.79 -3.04
CA CYS A 41 6.40 27.08 -2.65
C CYS A 41 5.47 27.06 -3.89
N PRO A 42 4.33 26.36 -3.87
CA PRO A 42 3.41 26.32 -5.00
C PRO A 42 2.75 27.68 -5.30
N ALA A 43 2.69 28.59 -4.32
CA ALA A 43 2.07 29.91 -4.46
C ALA A 43 3.05 30.97 -5.00
N CYS A 44 4.16 31.22 -4.29
CA CYS A 44 5.12 32.27 -4.67
C CYS A 44 6.31 31.77 -5.50
N ARG A 45 6.46 30.45 -5.69
CA ARG A 45 7.55 29.79 -6.43
C ARG A 45 8.97 30.04 -5.88
N VAL A 46 9.09 30.69 -4.72
CA VAL A 46 10.37 30.82 -4.01
C VAL A 46 10.87 29.45 -3.58
N SER A 47 12.17 29.23 -3.75
CA SER A 47 12.84 28.00 -3.32
C SER A 47 12.81 27.88 -1.79
N ILE A 48 12.40 26.71 -1.30
CA ILE A 48 12.33 26.43 0.14
C ILE A 48 13.76 26.34 0.69
N ARG A 49 14.01 27.04 1.80
CA ARG A 49 15.30 27.04 2.50
C ARG A 49 15.44 25.70 3.22
N TRP A 50 16.67 25.20 3.37
CA TRP A 50 16.93 23.92 4.04
C TRP A 50 16.25 23.77 5.44
N PRO A 51 16.28 24.76 6.35
CA PRO A 51 15.61 24.64 7.65
C PRO A 51 14.07 24.67 7.57
N ASP A 52 13.50 25.12 6.44
CA ASP A 52 12.06 25.09 6.19
C ASP A 52 11.62 23.77 5.52
N ASN A 53 12.56 22.85 5.27
CA ASN A 53 12.34 21.55 4.67
C ASN A 53 12.63 20.40 5.67
N ILE A 54 12.71 20.68 6.97
CA ILE A 54 12.84 19.67 8.02
C ILE A 54 11.44 19.09 8.28
N PRO A 55 11.22 17.78 8.04
CA PRO A 55 9.91 17.16 8.16
C PRO A 55 9.28 17.42 9.53
N LEU A 56 7.96 17.66 9.55
CA LEU A 56 7.11 17.94 10.72
C LEU A 56 7.45 19.25 11.46
N PHE A 57 8.70 19.45 11.84
CA PHE A 57 9.16 20.60 12.61
C PHE A 57 8.98 21.91 11.86
N SER A 58 9.38 21.99 10.58
CA SER A 58 9.23 23.22 9.81
C SER A 58 7.76 23.63 9.67
N TYR A 59 6.86 22.66 9.49
CA TYR A 59 5.42 22.92 9.40
C TYR A 59 4.86 23.48 10.72
N LEU A 60 5.22 22.89 11.86
CA LEU A 60 4.78 23.34 13.18
C LEU A 60 5.35 24.74 13.51
N CYS A 61 6.65 24.95 13.33
CA CYS A 61 7.31 26.22 13.63
C CYS A 61 6.80 27.38 12.76
N LEU A 62 6.44 27.12 11.50
CA LEU A 62 5.88 28.13 10.59
C LEU A 62 4.36 28.29 10.73
N GLY A 63 3.71 27.52 11.61
CA GLY A 63 2.25 27.53 11.79
C GLY A 63 1.49 27.10 10.54
N GLY A 64 2.05 26.16 9.77
CA GLY A 64 1.46 25.65 8.52
C GLY A 64 1.39 26.70 7.41
N ARG A 65 2.30 27.69 7.38
CA ARG A 65 2.32 28.75 6.37
C ARG A 65 3.69 28.90 5.73
N CYS A 66 3.72 29.37 4.48
CA CYS A 66 4.97 29.71 3.82
C CYS A 66 5.65 30.89 4.53
N ARG A 67 6.98 30.84 4.69
CA ARG A 67 7.77 31.91 5.32
C ARG A 67 7.68 33.23 4.56
N ASP A 68 7.79 33.20 3.23
CA ASP A 68 7.91 34.40 2.41
C ASP A 68 6.53 35.00 2.03
N CYS A 69 5.56 34.18 1.60
CA CYS A 69 4.24 34.68 1.16
C CYS A 69 3.07 34.43 2.12
N ARG A 70 3.30 33.75 3.26
CA ARG A 70 2.29 33.43 4.28
C ARG A 70 1.08 32.61 3.81
N SER A 71 1.08 32.10 2.58
CA SER A 71 0.05 31.19 2.09
C SER A 71 0.01 29.92 2.94
N ALA A 72 -1.20 29.40 3.20
CA ALA A 72 -1.37 28.15 3.93
C ALA A 72 -0.72 26.97 3.17
N ILE A 73 0.00 26.12 3.90
CA ILE A 73 0.54 24.85 3.43
C ILE A 73 -0.49 23.78 3.78
N SER A 74 -0.78 22.89 2.84
CA SER A 74 -1.78 21.84 3.04
C SER A 74 -1.35 20.88 4.16
N PRO A 75 -2.26 20.46 5.08
CA PRO A 75 -1.97 19.46 6.11
C PRO A 75 -1.66 18.08 5.55
N VAL A 76 -1.90 17.84 4.25
CA VAL A 76 -1.46 16.61 3.57
C VAL A 76 0.05 16.47 3.61
N TYR A 77 0.82 17.57 3.60
CA TYR A 77 2.28 17.53 3.62
C TYR A 77 2.83 16.84 4.88
N PRO A 78 2.54 17.34 6.10
CA PRO A 78 2.98 16.67 7.33
C PRO A 78 2.31 15.29 7.51
N LEU A 79 1.10 15.07 6.98
CA LEU A 79 0.48 13.74 7.03
C LEU A 79 1.29 12.70 6.24
N ILE A 80 1.73 13.03 5.01
CA ILE A 80 2.57 12.14 4.20
C ILE A 80 3.90 11.87 4.91
N GLU A 81 4.49 12.87 5.57
CA GLU A 81 5.73 12.69 6.35
C GLU A 81 5.52 11.71 7.52
N ILE A 82 4.44 11.88 8.31
CA ILE A 82 4.10 10.96 9.41
C ILE A 82 3.85 9.54 8.91
N VAL A 83 3.03 9.38 7.87
CA VAL A 83 2.71 8.06 7.31
C VAL A 83 3.96 7.39 6.75
N SER A 84 4.85 8.15 6.11
CA SER A 84 6.12 7.60 5.58
C SER A 84 7.07 7.16 6.70
N GLY A 85 7.14 7.91 7.80
CA GLY A 85 7.88 7.51 9.00
C GLY A 85 7.30 6.24 9.64
N ALA A 86 5.97 6.14 9.73
CA ALA A 86 5.28 4.96 10.25
C ALA A 86 5.47 3.72 9.36
N LEU A 87 5.43 3.88 8.03
CA LEU A 87 5.71 2.81 7.08
C LEU A 87 7.16 2.31 7.19
N ALA A 88 8.13 3.20 7.41
CA ALA A 88 9.53 2.82 7.64
C ALA A 88 9.68 1.98 8.90
N LEU A 89 9.07 2.41 10.00
CA LEU A 89 9.03 1.64 11.24
C LEU A 89 8.41 0.26 11.02
N LEU A 90 7.24 0.21 10.38
CA LEU A 90 6.52 -1.04 10.15
C LEU A 90 7.31 -2.02 9.28
N CYS A 91 7.93 -1.55 8.20
CA CYS A 91 8.70 -2.40 7.30
C CYS A 91 9.96 -2.95 7.98
N LEU A 92 10.70 -2.09 8.68
CA LEU A 92 11.93 -2.50 9.36
C LEU A 92 11.66 -3.32 10.62
N ALA A 93 10.50 -3.17 11.26
CA ALA A 93 10.08 -4.01 12.38
C ALA A 93 9.88 -5.48 11.97
N ARG A 94 9.56 -5.76 10.70
CA ARG A 94 9.45 -7.13 10.16
C ARG A 94 10.80 -7.76 9.81
N GLY A 95 11.88 -6.98 9.85
CA GLY A 95 13.22 -7.45 9.56
C GLY A 95 14.05 -6.37 8.88
N VAL A 96 15.36 -6.51 8.97
CA VAL A 96 16.32 -5.65 8.28
C VAL A 96 16.94 -6.46 7.15
N GLY A 97 16.82 -5.99 5.91
CA GLY A 97 17.34 -6.67 4.73
C GLY A 97 16.79 -6.10 3.43
N GLY A 98 17.26 -6.64 2.29
CA GLY A 98 16.83 -6.19 0.96
C GLY A 98 15.32 -6.31 0.75
N ALA A 99 14.70 -7.35 1.31
CA ALA A 99 13.25 -7.57 1.24
C ALA A 99 12.45 -6.45 1.90
N ALA A 100 12.79 -6.11 3.15
CA ALA A 100 12.14 -5.03 3.89
C ALA A 100 12.32 -3.67 3.19
N PHE A 101 13.48 -3.44 2.58
CA PHE A 101 13.74 -2.22 1.81
C PHE A 101 12.87 -2.15 0.55
N ILE A 102 12.73 -3.24 -0.20
CA ILE A 102 11.87 -3.27 -1.40
C ILE A 102 10.39 -3.09 -1.01
N TYR A 103 9.91 -3.71 0.06
CA TYR A 103 8.55 -3.47 0.56
C TYR A 103 8.35 -2.03 1.03
N LEU A 104 9.35 -1.41 1.65
CA LEU A 104 9.29 0.01 2.01
C LEU A 104 9.13 0.91 0.77
N LEU A 105 9.93 0.68 -0.27
CA LEU A 105 9.79 1.40 -1.54
C LEU A 105 8.44 1.15 -2.20
N PHE A 106 7.93 -0.08 -2.12
CA PHE A 106 6.60 -0.45 -2.59
C PHE A 106 5.50 0.34 -1.87
N PHE A 107 5.49 0.37 -0.55
CA PHE A 107 4.49 1.14 0.20
C PHE A 107 4.63 2.65 0.04
N TYR A 108 5.85 3.17 -0.13
CA TYR A 108 6.06 4.58 -0.49
C TYR A 108 5.47 4.93 -1.85
N ALA A 109 5.64 4.07 -2.84
CA ALA A 109 5.03 4.26 -4.14
C ALA A 109 3.49 4.17 -4.08
N LEU A 110 2.94 3.23 -3.31
CA LEU A 110 1.50 3.14 -3.08
C LEU A 110 0.94 4.39 -2.39
N LEU A 111 1.68 4.96 -1.42
CA LEU A 111 1.32 6.21 -0.76
C LEU A 111 1.30 7.38 -1.76
N VAL A 112 2.31 7.49 -2.63
CA VAL A 112 2.35 8.50 -3.70
C VAL A 112 1.21 8.30 -4.69
N ILE A 113 0.97 7.08 -5.15
CA ILE A 113 -0.13 6.75 -6.08
C ILE A 113 -1.47 7.12 -5.44
N SER A 114 -1.69 6.75 -4.18
CA SER A 114 -2.93 7.06 -3.44
C SER A 114 -3.16 8.57 -3.33
N ALA A 115 -2.12 9.33 -2.98
CA ALA A 115 -2.23 10.78 -2.86
C ALA A 115 -2.47 11.46 -4.22
N ILE A 116 -1.82 10.97 -5.29
CA ILE A 116 -2.06 11.47 -6.65
C ILE A 116 -3.47 11.10 -7.12
N ASP A 117 -3.93 9.88 -6.89
CA ASP A 117 -5.26 9.42 -7.31
C ASP A 117 -6.36 10.21 -6.59
N LEU A 118 -6.20 10.48 -5.29
CA LEU A 118 -7.14 11.30 -4.53
C LEU A 118 -7.23 12.75 -5.03
N ALA A 119 -6.13 13.31 -5.53
CA ALA A 119 -6.06 14.70 -5.99
C ALA A 119 -6.38 14.88 -7.48
N HIS A 120 -5.99 13.91 -8.31
CA HIS A 120 -5.94 14.03 -9.77
C HIS A 120 -6.65 12.88 -10.52
N ARG A 121 -7.06 11.80 -9.84
CA ARG A 121 -7.68 10.60 -10.44
C ARG A 121 -6.85 9.97 -11.56
N ILE A 122 -5.52 10.00 -11.40
CA ILE A 122 -4.58 9.40 -12.34
C ILE A 122 -3.60 8.50 -11.60
N ILE A 123 -3.22 7.40 -12.24
CA ILE A 123 -2.17 6.49 -11.75
C ILE A 123 -0.98 6.59 -12.70
N PRO A 124 0.15 7.21 -12.29
CA PRO A 124 1.29 7.40 -13.18
C PRO A 124 1.94 6.07 -13.57
N ASN A 125 1.86 5.70 -14.85
CA ASN A 125 2.47 4.47 -15.39
C ASN A 125 3.98 4.34 -15.07
N ARG A 126 4.69 5.47 -14.94
CA ARG A 126 6.12 5.49 -14.58
C ARG A 126 6.37 4.86 -13.21
N ILE A 127 5.50 5.12 -12.23
CA ILE A 127 5.63 4.54 -10.88
C ILE A 127 5.32 3.03 -10.94
N LEU A 128 4.26 2.64 -11.66
CA LEU A 128 3.91 1.23 -11.80
C LEU A 128 5.02 0.41 -12.48
N LEU A 129 5.67 0.97 -13.50
CA LEU A 129 6.81 0.32 -14.16
C LEU A 129 7.99 0.16 -13.20
N LEU A 130 8.33 1.21 -12.44
CA LEU A 130 9.40 1.12 -11.43
C LEU A 130 9.09 0.06 -10.37
N LEU A 131 7.84 -0.01 -9.91
CA LEU A 131 7.42 -1.05 -8.98
C LEU A 131 7.53 -2.44 -9.58
N LEU A 132 7.09 -2.65 -10.81
CA LEU A 132 7.23 -3.95 -11.46
C LEU A 132 8.69 -4.37 -11.58
N LEU A 133 9.60 -3.45 -11.95
CA LEU A 133 11.03 -3.72 -12.03
C LEU A 133 11.62 -4.08 -10.65
N LEU A 134 11.25 -3.34 -9.61
CA LEU A 134 11.66 -3.63 -8.23
C LEU A 134 11.12 -4.98 -7.75
N GLY A 135 9.86 -5.29 -8.11
CA GLY A 135 9.24 -6.58 -7.82
C GLY A 135 10.02 -7.71 -8.47
N VAL A 136 10.28 -7.63 -9.78
CA VAL A 136 11.03 -8.67 -10.51
C VAL A 136 12.43 -8.86 -9.91
N ALA A 137 13.14 -7.78 -9.59
CA ALA A 137 14.43 -7.87 -8.91
C ALA A 137 14.30 -8.58 -7.54
N GLY A 138 13.26 -8.24 -6.77
CA GLY A 138 12.94 -8.90 -5.50
C GLY A 138 12.60 -10.39 -5.65
N THR A 139 11.85 -10.78 -6.68
CA THR A 139 11.53 -12.18 -6.94
C THR A 139 12.78 -12.99 -7.29
N LEU A 140 13.67 -12.43 -8.12
CA LEU A 140 14.87 -13.14 -8.59
C LEU A 140 15.98 -13.25 -7.54
N GLN A 141 16.15 -12.22 -6.70
CA GLN A 141 17.26 -12.15 -5.76
C GLN A 141 16.89 -12.54 -4.33
N LEU A 142 15.60 -12.43 -3.97
CA LEU A 142 15.12 -12.52 -2.59
C LEU A 142 13.87 -13.38 -2.44
N GLU A 143 13.45 -14.09 -3.51
CA GLU A 143 12.28 -14.97 -3.53
C GLU A 143 10.99 -14.30 -3.02
N MET A 144 10.74 -13.06 -3.44
CA MET A 144 9.55 -12.30 -3.02
C MET A 144 8.47 -12.22 -4.10
N PRO A 145 7.19 -12.47 -3.75
CA PRO A 145 6.72 -13.21 -2.58
C PRO A 145 7.17 -14.68 -2.57
N PRO A 146 7.30 -15.31 -1.39
CA PRO A 146 7.80 -16.68 -1.25
C PRO A 146 6.90 -17.70 -1.95
N GLY A 147 7.50 -18.81 -2.39
CA GLY A 147 6.77 -19.90 -3.07
C GLY A 147 6.43 -19.62 -4.53
N GLY A 148 7.06 -18.62 -5.17
CA GLY A 148 6.90 -18.36 -6.60
C GLY A 148 5.50 -17.85 -6.99
N ILE A 149 4.73 -17.36 -6.04
CA ILE A 149 3.34 -16.92 -6.23
C ILE A 149 3.21 -15.52 -6.86
N ALA A 150 4.34 -14.88 -7.18
CA ALA A 150 4.40 -13.53 -7.77
C ALA A 150 3.64 -13.44 -9.10
N LEU A 151 3.94 -14.35 -10.03
CA LEU A 151 3.32 -14.36 -11.35
C LEU A 151 1.82 -14.72 -11.30
N PRO A 152 1.40 -15.77 -10.56
CA PRO A 152 -0.02 -15.99 -10.28
C PRO A 152 -0.72 -14.77 -9.68
N GLY A 153 -0.08 -14.10 -8.71
CA GLY A 153 -0.60 -12.88 -8.11
C GLY A 153 -0.81 -11.75 -9.11
N LEU A 154 0.15 -11.52 -10.00
CA LEU A 154 0.03 -10.54 -11.08
C LEU A 154 -1.13 -10.85 -12.02
N LEU A 155 -1.25 -12.11 -12.45
CA LEU A 155 -2.29 -12.55 -13.36
C LEU A 155 -3.67 -12.43 -12.71
N VAL A 156 -3.82 -12.92 -11.47
CA VAL A 156 -5.07 -12.81 -10.71
C VAL A 156 -5.43 -11.33 -10.50
N GLY A 157 -4.47 -10.50 -10.12
CA GLY A 157 -4.68 -9.06 -9.93
C GLY A 157 -5.14 -8.34 -11.19
N ALA A 158 -4.50 -8.62 -12.32
CA ALA A 158 -4.87 -8.07 -13.62
C ALA A 158 -6.24 -8.56 -14.09
N LEU A 159 -6.43 -9.89 -14.15
CA LEU A 159 -7.63 -10.51 -14.71
C LEU A 159 -8.87 -10.22 -13.88
N LEU A 160 -8.77 -10.23 -12.55
CA LEU A 160 -9.90 -9.95 -11.68
C LEU A 160 -10.36 -8.50 -11.83
N LEU A 161 -9.45 -7.52 -11.83
CA LEU A 161 -9.85 -6.12 -12.03
C LEU A 161 -10.30 -5.83 -13.46
N LEU A 162 -9.76 -6.52 -14.47
CA LEU A 162 -10.30 -6.47 -15.84
C LEU A 162 -11.72 -7.00 -15.90
N LEU A 163 -12.01 -8.12 -15.22
CA LEU A 163 -13.34 -8.69 -15.14
C LEU A 163 -14.32 -7.72 -14.46
N VAL A 164 -13.92 -7.11 -13.34
CA VAL A 164 -14.75 -6.10 -12.65
C VAL A 164 -14.96 -4.88 -13.55
N ARG A 165 -13.93 -4.39 -14.25
CA ARG A 165 -14.07 -3.29 -15.23
C ARG A 165 -15.06 -3.66 -16.34
N TRP A 166 -14.98 -4.86 -16.90
CA TRP A 166 -15.83 -5.33 -17.98
C TRP A 166 -17.29 -5.51 -17.53
N LEU A 167 -17.53 -6.24 -16.43
CA LEU A 167 -18.86 -6.44 -15.86
C LEU A 167 -19.49 -5.11 -15.43
N GLY A 168 -18.72 -4.24 -14.78
CA GLY A 168 -19.17 -2.91 -14.39
C GLY A 168 -19.53 -2.04 -15.60
N GLY A 169 -18.76 -2.15 -16.70
CA GLY A 169 -19.08 -1.50 -17.96
C GLY A 169 -20.44 -1.91 -18.53
N ILE A 170 -20.79 -3.19 -18.43
CA ILE A 170 -22.08 -3.72 -18.88
C ILE A 170 -23.22 -3.27 -17.96
N ILE A 171 -23.04 -3.42 -16.64
CA ILE A 171 -24.09 -3.18 -15.64
C ILE A 171 -24.38 -1.68 -15.48
N PHE A 172 -23.35 -0.86 -15.30
CA PHE A 172 -23.50 0.58 -15.03
C PHE A 172 -23.56 1.42 -16.30
N ARG A 173 -23.34 0.81 -17.49
CA ARG A 173 -23.23 1.50 -18.79
C ARG A 173 -22.23 2.66 -18.78
N ARG A 174 -21.22 2.58 -17.92
CA ARG A 174 -20.18 3.58 -17.68
C ARG A 174 -18.90 2.83 -17.30
N GLU A 175 -17.74 3.44 -17.53
CA GLU A 175 -16.48 2.84 -17.07
C GLU A 175 -16.46 2.77 -15.53
N ALA A 176 -16.52 1.57 -14.97
CA ALA A 176 -16.56 1.36 -13.52
C ALA A 176 -15.19 1.54 -12.85
N LEU A 177 -14.11 1.17 -13.55
CA LEU A 177 -12.72 1.24 -13.08
C LEU A 177 -11.81 1.66 -14.22
N GLY A 178 -10.80 2.48 -13.95
CA GLY A 178 -9.82 2.90 -14.95
C GLY A 178 -8.81 1.80 -15.29
N MET A 179 -8.19 1.88 -16.46
CA MET A 179 -7.05 0.98 -16.77
C MET A 179 -5.84 1.19 -15.85
N GLY A 180 -5.73 2.35 -15.20
CA GLY A 180 -4.75 2.57 -14.14
C GLY A 180 -4.94 1.62 -12.97
N ASP A 181 -6.19 1.41 -12.54
CA ASP A 181 -6.55 0.56 -11.40
C ASP A 181 -6.22 -0.90 -11.67
N VAL A 182 -6.52 -1.37 -12.89
CA VAL A 182 -6.17 -2.71 -13.36
C VAL A 182 -4.67 -2.96 -13.26
N LYS A 183 -3.86 -2.02 -13.77
CA LYS A 183 -2.39 -2.14 -13.72
C LYS A 183 -1.88 -2.07 -12.28
N LEU A 184 -2.47 -1.24 -11.45
CA LEU A 184 -2.15 -1.19 -10.02
C LEU A 184 -2.44 -2.54 -9.35
N GLY A 185 -3.61 -3.14 -9.61
CA GLY A 185 -3.94 -4.46 -9.08
C GLY A 185 -2.99 -5.56 -9.54
N ALA A 186 -2.54 -5.52 -10.80
CA ALA A 186 -1.51 -6.43 -11.30
C ALA A 186 -0.19 -6.30 -10.52
N VAL A 187 0.27 -5.07 -10.26
CA VAL A 187 1.51 -4.82 -9.51
C VAL A 187 1.34 -5.19 -8.04
N VAL A 188 0.23 -4.83 -7.39
CA VAL A 188 -0.05 -5.22 -6.00
C VAL A 188 -0.12 -6.74 -5.87
N GLY A 189 -0.79 -7.41 -6.81
CA GLY A 189 -0.83 -8.87 -6.88
C GLY A 189 0.55 -9.49 -7.06
N PHE A 190 1.43 -8.87 -7.86
CA PHE A 190 2.81 -9.34 -8.02
C PHE A 190 3.59 -9.34 -6.70
N PHE A 191 3.43 -8.29 -5.87
CA PHE A 191 4.16 -8.15 -4.60
C PHE A 191 3.60 -9.01 -3.46
N LEU A 192 2.29 -9.23 -3.44
CA LEU A 192 1.60 -9.97 -2.37
C LEU A 192 1.37 -11.44 -2.69
N GLY A 193 1.34 -11.82 -3.97
CA GLY A 193 0.77 -13.10 -4.40
C GLY A 193 -0.76 -13.07 -4.46
N TRP A 194 -1.36 -14.13 -4.98
CA TRP A 194 -2.80 -14.13 -5.29
C TRP A 194 -3.70 -14.21 -4.05
N GLN A 195 -3.31 -14.97 -3.01
CA GLN A 195 -4.12 -15.10 -1.79
C GLN A 195 -4.22 -13.77 -1.05
N SER A 196 -3.06 -13.17 -0.76
CA SER A 196 -2.97 -11.89 -0.07
C SER A 196 -3.53 -10.75 -0.91
N PHE A 197 -3.48 -10.84 -2.24
CA PHE A 197 -4.16 -9.89 -3.13
C PHE A 197 -5.69 -9.95 -3.01
N LEU A 198 -6.30 -11.14 -2.97
CA LEU A 198 -7.75 -11.27 -2.80
C LEU A 198 -8.20 -10.67 -1.46
N LEU A 199 -7.45 -10.90 -0.39
CA LEU A 199 -7.68 -10.27 0.91
C LEU A 199 -7.53 -8.75 0.83
N ALA A 200 -6.46 -8.25 0.18
CA ALA A 200 -6.24 -6.83 -0.01
C ALA A 200 -7.38 -6.16 -0.79
N LEU A 201 -7.88 -6.80 -1.84
CA LEU A 201 -9.01 -6.33 -2.63
C LEU A 201 -10.30 -6.29 -1.79
N PHE A 202 -10.57 -7.33 -1.01
CA PHE A 202 -11.73 -7.40 -0.12
C PHE A 202 -11.68 -6.30 0.95
N LEU A 203 -10.56 -6.18 1.67
CA LEU A 203 -10.37 -5.14 2.70
C LEU A 203 -10.42 -3.74 2.10
N GLY A 204 -9.82 -3.54 0.93
CA GLY A 204 -9.90 -2.28 0.20
C GLY A 204 -11.33 -1.93 -0.20
N ALA A 205 -12.07 -2.86 -0.79
CA ALA A 205 -13.48 -2.66 -1.14
C ALA A 205 -14.34 -2.35 0.09
N LEU A 206 -14.10 -3.02 1.22
CA LEU A 206 -14.78 -2.74 2.50
C LEU A 206 -14.49 -1.32 2.99
N LEU A 207 -13.23 -0.89 3.00
CA LEU A 207 -12.85 0.48 3.38
C LEU A 207 -13.46 1.52 2.45
N GLY A 208 -13.48 1.24 1.13
CA GLY A 208 -14.13 2.07 0.13
C GLY A 208 -15.62 2.22 0.41
N LEU A 209 -16.33 1.12 0.66
CA LEU A 209 -17.75 1.12 0.98
C LEU A 209 -18.05 1.90 2.27
N LEU A 210 -17.28 1.68 3.34
CA LEU A 210 -17.43 2.41 4.60
C LEU A 210 -17.22 3.91 4.41
N SER A 211 -16.23 4.31 3.63
CA SER A 211 -15.98 5.72 3.33
C SER A 211 -17.11 6.35 2.50
N ALA A 212 -17.64 5.63 1.52
CA ALA A 212 -18.76 6.08 0.68
C ALA A 212 -20.05 6.21 1.50
N ALA A 213 -20.33 5.25 2.39
CA ALA A 213 -21.45 5.29 3.31
C ALA A 213 -21.33 6.50 4.26
N PHE A 214 -20.16 6.70 4.86
CA PHE A 214 -19.91 7.83 5.77
C PHE A 214 -20.10 9.19 5.10
N LEU A 215 -19.62 9.34 3.85
CA LEU A 215 -19.78 10.59 3.09
C LEU A 215 -21.24 10.84 2.71
N THR A 216 -21.99 9.80 2.33
CA THR A 216 -23.42 9.89 2.01
C THR A 216 -24.26 10.27 3.24
N CYS A 217 -23.95 9.69 4.42
CA CYS A 217 -24.66 10.03 5.66
C CYS A 217 -24.42 11.48 6.11
N ARG A 218 -23.26 12.07 5.79
CA ARG A 218 -22.91 13.45 6.20
C ARG A 218 -23.31 14.52 5.21
N ARG A 219 -23.57 14.19 3.95
CA ARG A 219 -23.75 15.17 2.87
C ARG A 219 -25.08 14.95 2.15
N SER A 220 -26.03 15.88 2.36
CA SER A 220 -27.30 15.97 1.60
C SER A 220 -27.11 16.46 0.15
N ARG A 221 -25.93 16.27 -0.46
CA ARG A 221 -25.64 16.68 -1.84
C ARG A 221 -24.67 15.73 -2.55
N GLU A 222 -25.06 15.47 -3.80
CA GLU A 222 -24.38 14.85 -4.94
C GLU A 222 -23.09 14.09 -4.63
N MET A 223 -23.15 12.77 -4.81
CA MET A 223 -21.98 11.90 -4.79
C MET A 223 -20.92 12.47 -5.75
N PRO A 224 -19.63 12.49 -5.36
CA PRO A 224 -18.58 12.72 -6.33
C PRO A 224 -18.69 11.67 -7.45
N ASP A 225 -18.66 12.10 -8.71
CA ASP A 225 -18.89 11.26 -9.90
C ASP A 225 -18.06 9.97 -9.94
N THR A 226 -16.91 9.95 -9.26
CA THR A 226 -16.05 8.78 -9.10
C THR A 226 -15.28 8.88 -7.78
N ILE A 227 -15.29 7.77 -7.03
CA ILE A 227 -14.47 7.59 -5.82
C ILE A 227 -13.13 6.98 -6.26
N PRO A 228 -11.98 7.57 -5.89
CA PRO A 228 -10.66 7.06 -6.26
C PRO A 228 -10.41 5.70 -5.60
N PHE A 229 -10.05 4.68 -6.39
CA PHE A 229 -9.91 3.30 -5.92
C PHE A 229 -8.53 3.02 -5.30
N ALA A 230 -7.47 3.68 -5.78
CA ALA A 230 -6.10 3.39 -5.36
C ALA A 230 -5.82 3.58 -3.86
N PRO A 231 -6.36 4.61 -3.16
CA PRO A 231 -6.18 4.75 -1.71
C PRO A 231 -6.73 3.57 -0.92
N PHE A 232 -7.87 3.02 -1.34
CA PHE A 232 -8.51 1.91 -0.67
C PHE A 232 -7.78 0.60 -0.94
N LEU A 233 -7.40 0.34 -2.19
CA LEU A 233 -6.60 -0.84 -2.53
C LEU A 233 -5.23 -0.81 -1.82
N SER A 234 -4.58 0.35 -1.75
CA SER A 234 -3.29 0.52 -1.06
C SER A 234 -3.41 0.27 0.44
N SER A 235 -4.50 0.73 1.06
CA SER A 235 -4.79 0.48 2.47
C SER A 235 -5.09 -1.00 2.72
N GLY A 236 -5.91 -1.63 1.87
CA GLY A 236 -6.16 -3.07 1.91
C GLY A 236 -4.90 -3.90 1.74
N CYS A 237 -4.00 -3.48 0.84
CA CYS A 237 -2.67 -4.09 0.65
C CYS A 237 -1.83 -4.02 1.91
N LEU A 238 -1.77 -2.87 2.58
CA LEU A 238 -1.04 -2.71 3.83
C LEU A 238 -1.61 -3.62 4.93
N LEU A 239 -2.94 -3.69 5.05
CA LEU A 239 -3.61 -4.53 6.04
C LEU A 239 -3.39 -6.02 5.76
N ALA A 240 -3.53 -6.46 4.52
CA ALA A 240 -3.31 -7.85 4.12
C ALA A 240 -1.85 -8.27 4.36
N TRP A 241 -0.88 -7.43 3.96
CA TRP A 241 0.53 -7.67 4.22
C TRP A 241 0.86 -7.71 5.72
N CYS A 242 0.21 -6.85 6.51
CA CYS A 242 0.32 -6.91 7.97
C CYS A 242 -0.27 -8.20 8.56
N GLY A 243 -1.35 -8.69 7.97
CA GLY A 243 -2.03 -9.91 8.35
C GLY A 243 -1.33 -11.20 7.90
N GLU A 244 -0.31 -11.14 7.05
CA GLU A 244 0.37 -12.33 6.53
C GLU A 244 1.07 -13.15 7.64
N SER A 245 1.42 -12.50 8.74
CA SER A 245 1.82 -13.13 10.02
C SER A 245 0.76 -14.08 10.61
N VAL A 246 -0.50 -13.98 10.17
CA VAL A 246 -1.65 -14.82 10.57
C VAL A 246 -1.90 -15.96 9.58
N PHE A 247 -1.53 -15.78 8.29
CA PHE A 247 -1.82 -16.75 7.23
C PHE A 247 -0.83 -17.92 7.16
N SER A 248 0.41 -17.75 7.63
CA SER A 248 1.37 -18.86 7.79
C SER A 248 0.86 -19.93 8.77
N PHE A 249 0.00 -19.56 9.72
CA PHE A 249 -0.64 -20.48 10.66
C PHE A 249 -1.75 -21.34 10.03
N GLN A 250 -2.39 -20.87 8.94
CA GLN A 250 -3.50 -21.59 8.30
C GLN A 250 -3.01 -22.56 7.22
N LEU A 251 -1.96 -22.22 6.47
CA LEU A 251 -1.37 -23.16 5.52
C LEU A 251 -0.67 -24.33 6.21
N SER A 252 -0.05 -24.16 7.38
CA SER A 252 0.47 -25.29 8.16
C SER A 252 -0.63 -26.25 8.65
N VAL A 253 -1.86 -25.76 8.84
CA VAL A 253 -3.02 -26.56 9.26
C VAL A 253 -3.68 -27.25 8.05
N ILE A 254 -3.62 -26.65 6.86
CA ILE A 254 -4.25 -27.19 5.64
C ILE A 254 -3.28 -28.10 4.86
N SER A 255 -1.97 -27.84 4.90
CA SER A 255 -0.96 -28.60 4.14
C SER A 255 -0.40 -29.82 4.87
N SER A 256 -0.91 -30.16 6.05
CA SER A 256 -0.63 -31.42 6.73
C SER A 256 -1.78 -32.42 6.49
N PRO A 257 -1.86 -33.12 5.35
CA PRO A 257 -2.83 -34.21 5.19
C PRO A 257 -2.58 -35.38 6.18
N LEU A 258 -1.48 -35.34 6.93
CA LEU A 258 -1.11 -36.34 7.93
C LEU A 258 -1.66 -36.06 9.35
N SER A 259 -2.02 -34.82 9.70
CA SER A 259 -2.49 -34.49 11.06
C SER A 259 -3.95 -34.87 11.33
N VAL A 260 -4.77 -35.04 10.28
CA VAL A 260 -6.16 -35.50 10.40
C VAL A 260 -6.22 -37.00 10.73
N LEU A 261 -5.26 -37.80 10.24
CA LEU A 261 -5.17 -39.23 10.57
C LEU A 261 -4.58 -39.49 11.96
N GLU A 262 -3.64 -38.65 12.41
CA GLU A 262 -3.11 -38.72 13.78
C GLU A 262 -4.16 -38.34 14.84
N TRP A 263 -5.14 -37.48 14.51
CA TRP A 263 -6.25 -37.12 15.40
C TRP A 263 -7.32 -38.24 15.55
N ILE A 264 -7.40 -39.18 14.61
CA ILE A 264 -8.36 -40.30 14.66
C ILE A 264 -7.74 -41.55 15.33
N ALA A 265 -6.40 -41.64 15.37
CA ALA A 265 -5.67 -42.77 15.94
C ALA A 265 -5.93 -43.10 17.43
N PRO A 266 -6.31 -42.18 18.34
CA PRO A 266 -6.47 -42.53 19.76
C PRO A 266 -7.76 -43.30 20.09
N LEU A 267 -8.72 -43.42 19.16
CA LEU A 267 -10.03 -44.00 19.45
C LEU A 267 -10.12 -45.54 19.36
N ASN A 268 -9.01 -46.23 19.05
CA ASN A 268 -8.99 -47.71 18.97
C ASN A 268 -8.14 -48.41 20.06
N ALA A 269 -7.65 -47.70 21.07
CA ALA A 269 -6.75 -48.27 22.08
C ALA A 269 -7.42 -48.71 23.41
N HIS A 270 -8.75 -48.68 23.53
CA HIS A 270 -9.46 -49.12 24.73
C HIS A 270 -10.66 -50.02 24.44
N LEU A 271 -10.40 -51.24 23.99
CA LEU A 271 -11.32 -52.36 24.21
C LEU A 271 -10.51 -53.57 24.72
N PRO A 272 -10.66 -53.97 26.00
CA PRO A 272 -10.15 -55.24 26.46
C PRO A 272 -11.15 -56.31 26.06
N PHE A 273 -10.87 -57.07 25.00
CA PHE A 273 -11.56 -58.32 24.73
C PHE A 273 -10.53 -59.43 24.57
N THR A 274 -10.19 -60.04 25.70
CA THR A 274 -9.67 -61.41 25.78
C THR A 274 -10.79 -62.37 25.40
N ILE A 275 -10.63 -63.14 24.32
CA ILE A 275 -11.23 -64.47 24.21
C ILE A 275 -10.12 -65.44 23.82
N ASN A 276 -9.78 -66.27 24.79
CA ASN A 276 -9.08 -67.53 24.63
C ASN A 276 -10.10 -68.57 24.11
N GLN A 277 -9.62 -69.48 23.25
CA GLN A 277 -10.27 -70.65 22.64
C GLN A 277 -11.11 -70.40 21.39
#